data_AF-A0A8T4KY36-F1
#
_entry.id   AF-A0A8T4KY36-F1
#
_cell.length_a   1.000
_cell.length_b   1.000
_cell.length_c   1.000
_cell.angle_alpha   90.00
_cell.angle_beta   90.00
_cell.angle_gamma   90.00
#
_symmetry.space_group_name_H-M   'P 1'
#
loop_
_entity.id
_entity.type
_entity.pdbx_description
1 polymer ?
#
loop_
_entity_poly.entity_id
_entity_poly.type
_entity_poly.pdbx_seq_one_letter_code
_entity_poly.pdbx_strand_id
1 'polypeptide(L)'
;MHCLTGFQAKSLLGVALLDWISSQEFGLSKFVSYGNAMDVDESDLVEYFKRDKQTKVLAMYIEGVKKGRKFFKVARETSLRMPIVALKGGMNKETHNATASHTGSLAGSVEVYEALFRQTGIIQAYDLIDLFSFAKTLENEPLPKGNRVLIITNGGGYGIVTADQVVGNCLKLAGFSRGNEKLLRKAFPRTVTVSNPLDLVGDADDKRYKQAILAGLREKKIDILLVLILFNTPAIDKKIVKELIEIKKKAKKPLLVVTIGSEYTIERSRELERGGVIVFKYPSVAAKSIKALVDYAEFRRQNH
;
A
#
# COMPACT_ATOMS: atom_id res chain seq x y z
N MET A 1 2.08 -10.15 13.83
CA MET A 1 2.50 -8.99 13.02
C MET A 1 3.92 -9.21 12.59
N HIS A 2 4.16 -9.53 11.33
CA HIS A 2 5.50 -9.53 10.77
C HIS A 2 5.35 -8.92 9.40
N CYS A 3 5.47 -7.59 9.32
CA CYS A 3 5.99 -7.03 8.09
C CYS A 3 7.45 -7.53 8.03
N LEU A 4 7.85 -8.26 7.00
CA LEU A 4 9.18 -8.84 6.82
C LEU A 4 9.77 -8.11 5.63
N THR A 5 9.91 -6.80 5.84
CA THR A 5 10.56 -5.93 4.88
C THR A 5 12.07 -6.05 5.07
N GLY A 6 12.78 -6.37 3.98
CA GLY A 6 14.21 -6.11 3.89
C GLY A 6 14.38 -4.64 3.57
N PHE A 7 15.19 -3.91 4.34
CA PHE A 7 15.47 -2.50 4.05
C PHE A 7 16.95 -2.30 3.77
N GLN A 8 17.27 -1.55 2.71
CA GLN A 8 18.64 -1.12 2.45
C GLN A 8 18.74 0.36 2.16
N ALA A 9 19.76 1.00 2.71
CA ALA A 9 20.10 2.40 2.44
C ALA A 9 21.60 2.65 2.57
N LYS A 10 22.03 3.77 1.99
CA LYS A 10 23.32 4.41 2.29
C LYS A 10 23.09 5.50 3.34
N SER A 11 24.14 5.85 4.08
CA SER A 11 24.24 7.03 4.96
C SER A 11 23.46 7.00 6.30
N LEU A 12 23.61 8.11 7.05
CA LEU A 12 22.88 8.44 8.28
C LEU A 12 21.35 8.38 8.14
N LEU A 13 20.82 8.58 6.92
CA LEU A 13 19.40 8.44 6.65
C LEU A 13 18.88 7.05 7.05
N GLY A 14 19.65 5.99 6.80
CA GLY A 14 19.26 4.63 7.18
C GLY A 14 19.07 4.46 8.69
N VAL A 15 19.90 5.12 9.52
CA VAL A 15 19.81 5.03 10.99
C VAL A 15 18.59 5.80 11.50
N ALA A 16 18.35 7.01 10.99
CA ALA A 16 17.14 7.77 11.33
C ALA A 16 15.86 7.04 10.91
N LEU A 17 15.89 6.32 9.79
CA LEU A 17 14.77 5.50 9.35
C LEU A 17 14.54 4.29 10.24
N LEU A 18 15.59 3.65 10.77
CA LEU A 18 15.41 2.59 11.76
C LEU A 18 14.69 3.07 13.00
N ASP A 19 15.08 4.23 13.53
CA ASP A 19 14.41 4.85 14.68
C ASP A 19 12.95 5.16 14.35
N TRP A 20 12.70 5.79 13.20
CA TRP A 20 11.33 6.09 12.76
C TRP A 20 10.48 4.82 12.58
N ILE A 21 11.01 3.77 11.93
CA ILE A 21 10.34 2.48 11.76
C ILE A 21 10.00 1.87 13.13
N SER A 22 10.87 2.00 14.13
CA SER A 22 10.63 1.47 15.48
C SER A 22 9.42 2.10 16.18
N SER A 23 9.09 3.35 15.82
CA SER A 23 7.90 4.05 16.30
C SER A 23 6.60 3.65 15.59
N GLN A 24 6.72 2.92 14.47
CA GLN A 24 5.59 2.46 13.67
C GLN A 24 5.33 0.98 13.93
N GLU A 25 4.09 0.51 13.69
CA GLU A 25 3.76 -0.93 13.70
C GLU A 25 4.25 -1.59 12.37
N PHE A 26 5.51 -1.33 12.00
CA PHE A 26 6.23 -1.97 10.89
C PHE A 26 7.13 -3.06 11.44
N GLY A 27 6.88 -4.30 11.02
CA GLY A 27 7.90 -5.33 11.14
C GLY A 27 9.04 -5.12 10.13
N LEU A 28 10.25 -5.43 10.56
CA LEU A 28 11.42 -5.47 9.70
C LEU A 28 12.05 -6.86 9.82
N SER A 29 12.30 -7.53 8.69
CA SER A 29 13.02 -8.81 8.72
C SER A 29 14.52 -8.59 8.87
N LYS A 30 15.06 -7.63 8.11
CA LYS A 30 16.49 -7.32 8.05
C LYS A 30 16.67 -5.86 7.65
N PHE A 31 17.70 -5.24 8.22
CA PHE A 31 18.17 -3.93 7.82
C PHE A 31 19.63 -4.03 7.36
N VAL A 32 19.95 -3.37 6.25
CA VAL A 32 21.32 -3.32 5.73
C VAL A 32 21.70 -1.88 5.40
N SER A 33 22.65 -1.33 6.14
CA SER A 33 23.40 -0.15 5.70
C SER A 33 24.69 -0.61 5.04
N TYR A 34 24.84 -0.34 3.74
CA TYR A 34 25.98 -0.83 2.93
C TYR A 34 26.95 0.29 2.51
N GLY A 35 26.76 1.50 3.05
CA GLY A 35 27.69 2.63 2.92
C GLY A 35 28.08 2.93 1.48
N ASN A 36 29.38 3.01 1.22
CA ASN A 36 29.92 3.38 -0.10
C ASN A 36 29.79 2.27 -1.16
N ALA A 37 29.30 1.08 -0.78
CA ALA A 37 29.17 -0.07 -1.67
C ALA A 37 30.50 -0.45 -2.35
N MET A 38 31.60 -0.51 -1.59
CA MET A 38 32.95 -0.77 -2.16
C MET A 38 33.11 -2.21 -2.64
N ASP A 39 32.57 -3.17 -1.89
CA ASP A 39 32.60 -4.60 -2.22
C ASP A 39 31.17 -5.09 -2.51
N VAL A 40 30.37 -5.25 -1.45
CA VAL A 40 28.93 -5.58 -1.54
C VAL A 40 28.14 -4.35 -1.99
N ASP A 41 27.35 -4.51 -3.07
CA ASP A 41 26.51 -3.46 -3.63
C ASP A 41 25.01 -3.81 -3.65
N GLU A 42 24.19 -2.87 -4.13
CA GLU A 42 22.73 -3.03 -4.21
C GLU A 42 22.28 -4.27 -5.01
N SER A 43 23.07 -4.71 -6.00
CA SER A 43 22.75 -5.89 -6.80
C SER A 43 23.00 -7.17 -6.00
N ASP A 44 24.08 -7.21 -5.22
CA ASP A 44 24.40 -8.33 -4.34
C ASP A 44 23.34 -8.52 -3.25
N LEU A 45 22.87 -7.41 -2.68
CA LEU A 45 21.80 -7.42 -1.67
C LEU A 45 20.46 -7.89 -2.25
N VAL A 46 20.07 -7.41 -3.43
CA VAL A 46 18.85 -7.91 -4.11
C VAL A 46 18.96 -9.40 -4.37
N GLU A 47 20.13 -9.89 -4.81
CA GLU A 47 20.36 -11.32 -5.04
C GLU A 47 20.28 -12.15 -3.75
N TYR A 48 20.80 -11.63 -2.63
CA TYR A 48 20.65 -12.24 -1.31
C TYR A 48 19.18 -12.32 -0.90
N PHE A 49 18.46 -11.20 -0.92
CA PHE A 49 17.06 -11.12 -0.49
C PHE A 49 16.13 -11.97 -1.35
N LYS A 50 16.42 -12.13 -2.64
CA LYS A 50 15.71 -13.07 -3.53
C LYS A 50 15.67 -14.50 -2.98
N ARG A 51 16.70 -14.92 -2.23
CA ARG A 51 16.85 -16.28 -1.68
C ARG A 51 16.40 -16.36 -0.22
N ASP A 52 16.17 -15.23 0.44
CA ASP A 52 15.73 -15.18 1.83
C ASP A 52 14.23 -15.48 1.93
N LYS A 53 13.89 -16.57 2.63
CA LYS A 53 12.49 -16.99 2.80
C LYS A 53 11.73 -16.13 3.80
N GLN A 54 12.46 -15.40 4.67
CA GLN A 54 11.86 -14.54 5.68
C GLN A 54 11.33 -13.26 5.03
N THR A 55 12.12 -12.59 4.18
CA THR A 55 11.69 -11.36 3.51
C THR A 55 10.53 -11.60 2.53
N LYS A 56 9.48 -10.77 2.63
CA LYS A 56 8.29 -10.81 1.76
C LYS A 56 8.19 -9.62 0.81
N VAL A 57 8.84 -8.52 1.17
CA VAL A 57 8.95 -7.30 0.35
C VAL A 57 10.33 -6.71 0.58
N LEU A 58 10.95 -6.18 -0.47
CA LEU A 58 12.23 -5.46 -0.37
C LEU A 58 11.99 -3.97 -0.57
N ALA A 59 12.22 -3.16 0.47
CA ALA A 59 12.20 -1.71 0.39
C ALA A 59 13.65 -1.18 0.26
N MET A 60 13.89 -0.30 -0.69
CA MET A 60 15.24 0.16 -1.01
C MET A 60 15.29 1.68 -1.13
N TYR A 61 16.28 2.30 -0.51
CA TYR A 61 16.73 3.62 -0.90
C TYR A 61 17.94 3.50 -1.84
N ILE A 62 17.82 4.09 -3.03
CA ILE A 62 18.82 4.01 -4.09
C ILE A 62 19.31 5.43 -4.37
N GLU A 63 20.61 5.66 -4.34
CA GLU A 63 21.21 6.92 -4.81
C GLU A 63 21.78 6.76 -6.23
N GLY A 64 22.34 5.58 -6.50
CA GLY A 64 22.89 5.18 -7.78
C GLY A 64 23.17 3.68 -7.79
N VAL A 65 23.28 3.11 -8.99
CA VAL A 65 23.57 1.70 -9.23
C VAL A 65 24.92 1.58 -9.93
N LYS A 66 25.87 0.83 -9.36
CA LYS A 66 27.21 0.65 -9.96
C LYS A 66 27.18 -0.37 -11.09
N LYS A 67 26.55 -1.52 -10.87
CA LYS A 67 26.53 -2.66 -11.80
C LYS A 67 25.18 -2.77 -12.53
N GLY A 68 24.84 -1.77 -13.34
CA GLY A 68 23.49 -1.62 -13.94
C GLY A 68 22.91 -2.86 -14.62
N ARG A 69 23.70 -3.59 -15.44
CA ARG A 69 23.25 -4.84 -16.08
C ARG A 69 22.96 -5.95 -15.09
N LYS A 70 23.81 -6.10 -14.05
CA LYS A 70 23.60 -7.08 -12.97
C LYS A 70 22.33 -6.72 -12.22
N PHE A 71 22.20 -5.46 -11.80
CA PHE A 71 21.04 -4.94 -11.08
C PHE A 71 19.73 -5.20 -11.83
N PHE A 72 19.68 -4.84 -13.13
CA PHE A 72 18.51 -5.09 -13.96
C PHE A 72 18.07 -6.56 -13.93
N LYS A 73 19.02 -7.48 -14.14
CA LYS A 73 18.75 -8.92 -14.15
C LYS A 73 18.22 -9.39 -12.80
N VAL A 74 18.93 -9.10 -11.71
CA VAL A 74 18.55 -9.59 -10.37
C VAL A 74 17.26 -8.95 -9.87
N ALA A 75 17.04 -7.66 -10.15
CA ALA A 75 15.80 -6.96 -9.79
C ALA A 75 14.60 -7.57 -10.51
N ARG A 76 14.68 -7.76 -11.84
CA ARG A 76 13.58 -8.37 -12.61
C ARG A 76 13.26 -9.78 -12.12
N GLU A 77 14.28 -10.62 -11.93
CA GLU A 77 14.09 -11.98 -11.42
C GLU A 77 13.49 -12.02 -10.01
N THR A 78 13.84 -11.03 -9.18
CA THR A 78 13.32 -10.91 -7.81
C THR A 78 11.88 -10.44 -7.80
N SER A 79 11.54 -9.39 -8.55
CA SER A 79 10.18 -8.84 -8.67
C SER A 79 9.14 -9.88 -9.10
N LEU A 80 9.52 -10.89 -9.90
CA LEU A 80 8.64 -11.99 -10.29
C LEU A 80 8.18 -12.87 -9.12
N ARG A 81 8.89 -12.83 -7.99
CA ARG A 81 8.63 -13.65 -6.80
C ARG A 81 8.26 -12.81 -5.58
N MET A 82 8.97 -11.70 -5.39
CA MET A 82 8.90 -10.82 -4.24
C MET A 82 8.89 -9.36 -4.74
N PRO A 83 7.92 -8.53 -4.34
CA PRO A 83 7.89 -7.13 -4.73
C PRO A 83 9.11 -6.37 -4.20
N ILE A 84 9.60 -5.43 -5.02
CA ILE A 84 10.62 -4.46 -4.67
C ILE A 84 9.99 -3.07 -4.72
N VAL A 85 10.14 -2.29 -3.66
CA VAL A 85 9.78 -0.87 -3.62
C VAL A 85 11.07 -0.05 -3.52
N ALA A 86 11.26 0.92 -4.41
CA ALA A 86 12.47 1.73 -4.43
C ALA A 86 12.17 3.24 -4.36
N LEU A 87 12.79 3.91 -3.40
CA LEU A 87 12.91 5.37 -3.37
C LEU A 87 14.26 5.76 -3.98
N LYS A 88 14.24 6.45 -5.12
CA LYS A 88 15.44 6.91 -5.82
C LYS A 88 15.72 8.38 -5.54
N GLY A 89 16.88 8.69 -4.97
CA GLY A 89 17.37 10.07 -4.85
C GLY A 89 17.71 10.67 -6.23
N GLY A 90 17.55 11.98 -6.40
CA GLY A 90 17.96 12.67 -7.64
C GLY A 90 17.08 12.40 -8.86
N MET A 91 15.78 12.15 -8.65
CA MET A 91 14.78 11.96 -9.73
C MET A 91 14.25 13.27 -10.32
N ASN A 92 14.67 14.43 -9.81
CA ASN A 92 14.37 15.74 -10.39
C ASN A 92 15.61 16.28 -11.10
N LYS A 93 15.43 16.90 -12.28
CA LYS A 93 16.53 17.47 -13.08
C LYS A 93 17.42 18.43 -12.27
N GLU A 94 16.81 19.25 -11.42
CA GLU A 94 17.50 20.22 -10.58
C GLU A 94 18.31 19.58 -9.44
N THR A 95 17.86 18.43 -8.91
CA THR A 95 18.54 17.71 -7.82
C THR A 95 19.45 16.59 -8.33
N HIS A 96 19.42 16.32 -9.63
CA HIS A 96 20.20 15.28 -10.29
C HIS A 96 21.71 15.52 -10.13
N ASN A 97 22.16 16.75 -10.40
CA ASN A 97 23.57 17.13 -10.30
C ASN A 97 24.09 17.05 -8.86
N ALA A 98 23.27 17.43 -7.87
CA ALA A 98 23.64 17.31 -6.46
C ALA A 98 23.84 15.84 -6.05
N THR A 99 23.01 14.93 -6.57
CA THR A 99 23.12 13.48 -6.30
C THR A 99 24.35 12.87 -6.99
N ALA A 100 24.66 13.31 -8.22
CA ALA A 100 25.85 12.90 -8.95
C ALA A 100 27.13 13.26 -8.18
N SER A 101 27.24 14.52 -7.72
CA SER A 101 28.38 14.99 -6.93
C SER A 101 28.51 14.28 -5.58
N HIS A 102 27.39 13.97 -4.92
CA HIS A 102 27.39 13.31 -3.60
C HIS A 102 27.89 11.85 -3.66
N THR A 103 27.63 11.16 -4.76
CA THR A 103 27.97 9.73 -4.89
C THR A 103 29.25 9.47 -5.67
N GLY A 104 29.82 10.50 -6.31
CA GLY A 104 30.97 10.36 -7.21
C GLY A 104 30.70 9.43 -8.40
N SER A 105 29.43 9.16 -8.72
CA SER A 105 29.01 8.29 -9.80
C SER A 105 28.38 9.11 -10.92
N LEU A 106 28.57 8.69 -12.18
CA LEU A 106 27.84 9.26 -13.30
C LEU A 106 26.35 8.98 -13.06
N ALA A 107 25.59 9.99 -12.67
CA ALA A 107 24.18 9.80 -12.38
C ALA A 107 23.46 9.38 -13.67
N GLY A 108 22.96 8.15 -13.71
CA GLY A 108 22.14 7.67 -14.82
C GLY A 108 20.88 8.53 -14.93
N SER A 109 20.47 8.90 -16.15
CA SER A 109 19.38 9.85 -16.35
C SER A 109 18.07 9.38 -15.69
N VAL A 110 17.20 10.33 -15.34
CA VAL A 110 15.89 10.06 -14.72
C VAL A 110 15.11 9.06 -15.58
N GLU A 111 15.12 9.26 -16.90
CA GLU A 111 14.43 8.44 -17.88
C GLU A 111 14.93 6.99 -17.90
N VAL A 112 16.24 6.79 -17.68
CA VAL A 112 16.84 5.45 -17.59
C VAL A 112 16.36 4.72 -16.34
N TYR A 113 16.30 5.39 -15.17
CA TYR A 113 15.79 4.78 -13.94
C TYR A 113 14.30 4.48 -14.03
N GLU A 114 13.50 5.37 -14.60
CA GLU A 114 12.07 5.11 -14.81
C GLU A 114 11.85 3.91 -15.74
N ALA A 115 12.59 3.83 -16.85
CA ALA A 115 12.54 2.69 -17.76
C ALA A 115 12.98 1.40 -17.05
N LEU A 116 14.04 1.47 -16.25
CA LEU A 116 14.52 0.34 -15.46
C LEU A 116 13.45 -0.14 -14.48
N PHE A 117 12.80 0.75 -13.72
CA PHE A 117 11.76 0.37 -12.77
C PHE A 117 10.57 -0.29 -13.47
N ARG A 118 10.07 0.31 -14.56
CA ARG A 118 8.99 -0.28 -15.37
C ARG A 118 9.35 -1.67 -15.91
N GLN A 119 10.56 -1.83 -16.44
CA GLN A 119 10.99 -3.11 -17.04
C GLN A 119 11.35 -4.18 -16.01
N THR A 120 11.72 -3.81 -14.79
CA THR A 120 12.08 -4.76 -13.72
C THR A 120 10.92 -5.06 -12.78
N GLY A 121 9.81 -4.31 -12.86
CA GLY A 121 8.69 -4.44 -11.93
C GLY A 121 8.96 -3.87 -10.54
N ILE A 122 10.01 -3.05 -10.40
CA ILE A 122 10.23 -2.27 -9.18
C ILE A 122 9.14 -1.22 -9.08
N ILE A 123 8.47 -1.16 -7.93
CA ILE A 123 7.51 -0.12 -7.60
C ILE A 123 8.27 1.12 -7.11
N GLN A 124 8.16 2.22 -7.84
CA GLN A 124 8.80 3.47 -7.46
C GLN A 124 8.02 4.16 -6.34
N ALA A 125 8.72 4.51 -5.26
CA ALA A 125 8.26 5.43 -4.23
C ALA A 125 8.82 6.83 -4.48
N TYR A 126 8.06 7.86 -4.13
CA TYR A 126 8.45 9.26 -4.33
C TYR A 126 8.89 9.96 -3.05
N ASP A 127 8.51 9.41 -1.90
CA ASP A 127 8.93 9.86 -0.58
C ASP A 127 8.99 8.65 0.37
N LEU A 128 9.35 8.91 1.63
CA LEU A 128 9.44 7.88 2.65
C LEU A 128 8.07 7.28 3.02
N ILE A 129 7.01 8.10 3.02
CA ILE A 129 5.66 7.61 3.33
C ILE A 129 5.23 6.62 2.26
N ASP A 130 5.44 6.95 0.98
CA ASP A 130 5.21 6.06 -0.16
C ASP A 130 6.04 4.77 -0.02
N LEU A 131 7.35 4.88 0.26
CA LEU A 131 8.24 3.71 0.37
C LEU A 131 7.73 2.67 1.37
N PHE A 132 7.39 3.12 2.58
CA PHE A 132 6.92 2.22 3.62
C PHE A 132 5.46 1.81 3.40
N SER A 133 4.55 2.73 3.10
CA SER A 133 3.13 2.40 2.89
C SER A 133 2.92 1.40 1.75
N PHE A 134 3.71 1.51 0.67
CA PHE A 134 3.66 0.56 -0.45
C PHE A 134 4.20 -0.80 0.01
N ALA A 135 5.32 -0.83 0.73
CA ALA A 135 5.89 -2.08 1.24
C ALA A 135 4.92 -2.82 2.16
N LYS A 136 4.30 -2.13 3.13
CA LYS A 136 3.28 -2.70 4.03
C LYS A 136 2.09 -3.23 3.27
N THR A 137 1.64 -2.52 2.24
CA THR A 137 0.49 -2.92 1.42
C THR A 137 0.79 -4.14 0.57
N LEU A 138 1.93 -4.15 -0.11
CA LEU A 138 2.38 -5.27 -0.94
C LEU A 138 2.62 -6.55 -0.14
N GLU A 139 2.95 -6.41 1.14
CA GLU A 139 3.13 -7.56 2.03
C GLU A 139 1.82 -8.14 2.55
N ASN A 140 0.92 -7.27 3.03
CA ASN A 140 -0.21 -7.68 3.87
C ASN A 140 -1.53 -7.81 3.10
N GLU A 141 -1.59 -7.37 1.84
CA GLU A 141 -2.77 -7.51 0.98
C GLU A 141 -2.57 -8.57 -0.13
N PRO A 142 -3.59 -9.36 -0.44
CA PRO A 142 -3.55 -10.24 -1.61
C PRO A 142 -3.49 -9.41 -2.90
N LEU A 143 -2.85 -9.91 -3.95
CA LEU A 143 -2.82 -9.18 -5.23
C LEU A 143 -4.24 -9.07 -5.83
N PRO A 144 -4.71 -7.84 -6.17
CA PRO A 144 -6.03 -7.66 -6.75
C PRO A 144 -6.08 -8.18 -8.19
N LYS A 145 -7.29 -8.53 -8.64
CA LYS A 145 -7.53 -8.96 -10.02
C LYS A 145 -7.61 -7.79 -11.03
N GLY A 146 -7.71 -6.57 -10.53
CA GLY A 146 -7.87 -5.35 -11.31
C GLY A 146 -7.88 -4.13 -10.41
N ASN A 147 -8.24 -2.97 -10.98
CA ASN A 147 -8.11 -1.67 -10.33
C ASN A 147 -9.46 -1.08 -9.88
N ARG A 148 -10.47 -1.94 -9.67
CA ARG A 148 -11.84 -1.55 -9.34
C ARG A 148 -12.05 -1.50 -7.83
N VAL A 149 -12.18 -0.30 -7.29
CA VAL A 149 -12.29 -0.02 -5.85
C VAL A 149 -13.73 0.26 -5.46
N LEU A 150 -14.23 -0.39 -4.41
CA LEU A 150 -15.44 0.02 -3.70
C LEU A 150 -15.05 0.81 -2.45
N ILE A 151 -15.60 2.01 -2.30
CA ILE A 151 -15.48 2.80 -1.07
C ILE A 151 -16.73 2.57 -0.22
N ILE A 152 -16.56 2.27 1.06
CA ILE A 152 -17.65 2.12 2.04
C ILE A 152 -17.40 3.14 3.14
N THR A 153 -18.36 3.98 3.51
CA THR A 153 -18.16 5.07 4.48
C THR A 153 -19.40 5.32 5.33
N ASN A 154 -19.28 5.89 6.53
CA ASN A 154 -20.38 6.50 7.29
C ASN A 154 -20.39 8.04 7.20
N GLY A 155 -19.48 8.62 6.42
CA GLY A 155 -19.41 10.06 6.15
C GLY A 155 -19.25 10.33 4.66
N GLY A 156 -20.32 10.76 4.00
CA GLY A 156 -20.35 11.03 2.56
C GLY A 156 -19.27 12.00 2.08
N GLY A 157 -19.05 13.11 2.80
CA GLY A 157 -18.01 14.09 2.44
C GLY A 157 -16.60 13.48 2.40
N TYR A 158 -16.27 12.63 3.38
CA TYR A 158 -14.99 11.91 3.40
C TYR A 158 -14.90 10.84 2.31
N GLY A 159 -16.05 10.24 1.97
CA GLY A 159 -16.19 9.36 0.81
C GLY A 159 -15.84 10.06 -0.51
N ILE A 160 -16.34 11.28 -0.73
CA ILE A 160 -16.08 12.07 -1.95
C ILE A 160 -14.59 12.42 -2.05
N VAL A 161 -13.99 12.96 -0.98
CA VAL A 161 -12.54 13.28 -0.96
C VAL A 161 -11.70 12.04 -1.25
N THR A 162 -12.10 10.88 -0.73
CA THR A 162 -11.41 9.61 -1.02
C THR A 162 -11.61 9.16 -2.46
N ALA A 163 -12.81 9.33 -3.02
CA ALA A 163 -13.11 8.99 -4.40
C ALA A 163 -12.23 9.78 -5.38
N ASP A 164 -12.01 11.07 -5.13
CA ASP A 164 -11.11 11.90 -5.92
C ASP A 164 -9.67 11.36 -5.90
N GLN A 165 -9.18 10.91 -4.74
CA GLN A 165 -7.85 10.31 -4.63
C GLN A 165 -7.77 8.97 -5.38
N VAL A 166 -8.80 8.13 -5.30
CA VAL A 166 -8.87 6.86 -6.03
C VAL A 166 -8.81 7.12 -7.55
N VAL A 167 -9.68 7.99 -8.07
CA VAL A 167 -9.72 8.33 -9.51
C VAL A 167 -8.42 9.01 -9.96
N GLY A 168 -7.91 9.96 -9.17
CA GLY A 168 -6.67 10.69 -9.46
C GLY A 168 -5.43 9.78 -9.54
N ASN A 169 -5.45 8.63 -8.88
CA ASN A 169 -4.40 7.60 -8.99
C ASN A 169 -4.68 6.55 -10.09
N CYS A 170 -5.53 6.88 -11.06
CA CYS A 170 -5.90 6.00 -12.18
C CYS A 170 -6.58 4.67 -11.76
N LEU A 171 -7.21 4.65 -10.59
CA LEU A 171 -8.06 3.56 -10.15
C LEU A 171 -9.51 3.85 -10.56
N LYS A 172 -10.36 2.81 -10.59
CA LYS A 172 -11.76 2.93 -11.02
C LYS A 172 -12.70 2.69 -9.85
N LEU A 173 -13.67 3.57 -9.66
CA LEU A 173 -14.80 3.31 -8.76
C LEU A 173 -15.66 2.18 -9.36
N ALA A 174 -15.96 1.16 -8.56
CA ALA A 174 -16.86 0.08 -8.94
C ALA A 174 -18.09 0.00 -8.05
N GLY A 175 -19.24 -0.21 -8.68
CA GLY A 175 -20.51 -0.42 -8.01
C GLY A 175 -20.92 -1.90 -7.96
N PHE A 176 -22.04 -2.13 -7.29
CA PHE A 176 -22.69 -3.43 -7.24
C PHE A 176 -23.39 -3.76 -8.57
N SER A 177 -23.53 -5.06 -8.85
CA SER A 177 -24.47 -5.51 -9.87
C SER A 177 -25.92 -5.12 -9.50
N ARG A 178 -26.80 -4.95 -10.49
CA ARG A 178 -28.21 -4.58 -10.26
C ARG A 178 -28.91 -5.50 -9.25
N GLY A 179 -28.57 -6.79 -9.23
CA GLY A 179 -29.10 -7.76 -8.26
C GLY A 179 -28.65 -7.46 -6.83
N ASN A 180 -27.34 -7.29 -6.61
CA ASN A 180 -26.78 -6.96 -5.31
C ASN A 180 -27.22 -5.57 -4.83
N GLU A 181 -27.34 -4.61 -5.73
CA GLU A 181 -27.86 -3.27 -5.40
C GLU A 181 -29.29 -3.35 -4.84
N LYS A 182 -30.18 -4.13 -5.48
CA LYS A 182 -31.55 -4.36 -4.98
C LYS A 182 -31.56 -5.03 -3.61
N LEU A 183 -30.67 -5.98 -3.35
CA LEU A 183 -30.56 -6.65 -2.05
C LEU A 183 -30.11 -5.67 -0.96
N LEU A 184 -29.09 -4.84 -1.24
CA LEU A 184 -28.60 -3.84 -0.30
C LEU A 184 -29.64 -2.75 -0.03
N ARG A 185 -30.36 -2.26 -1.05
CA ARG A 185 -31.45 -1.29 -0.88
C ARG A 185 -32.59 -1.81 0.00
N LYS A 186 -32.83 -3.13 0.02
CA LYS A 186 -33.81 -3.76 0.92
C LYS A 186 -33.28 -3.94 2.34
N ALA A 187 -31.97 -4.16 2.48
CA ALA A 187 -31.33 -4.40 3.77
C ALA A 187 -31.02 -3.12 4.55
N PHE A 188 -30.83 -1.99 3.85
CA PHE A 188 -30.45 -0.72 4.45
C PHE A 188 -31.64 0.27 4.55
N PRO A 189 -31.55 1.25 5.46
CA PRO A 189 -32.51 2.35 5.53
C PRO A 189 -32.63 3.09 4.19
N ARG A 190 -33.80 3.70 3.93
CA ARG A 190 -34.06 4.47 2.70
C ARG A 190 -33.11 5.67 2.50
N THR A 191 -32.48 6.15 3.56
CA THR A 191 -31.49 7.23 3.55
C THR A 191 -30.16 6.80 2.94
N VAL A 192 -29.84 5.50 2.92
CA VAL A 192 -28.62 4.96 2.31
C VAL A 192 -28.79 4.89 0.80
N THR A 193 -27.93 5.62 0.08
CA THR A 193 -27.83 5.50 -1.38
C THR A 193 -26.80 4.44 -1.73
N VAL A 194 -27.24 3.37 -2.42
CA VAL A 194 -26.35 2.30 -2.87
C VAL A 194 -25.64 2.75 -4.16
N SER A 195 -24.61 3.59 -3.99
CA SER A 195 -23.68 4.05 -5.02
C SER A 195 -22.22 3.77 -4.61
N ASN A 196 -21.24 4.33 -5.34
CA ASN A 196 -19.85 4.33 -4.92
C ASN A 196 -19.33 5.79 -4.93
N PRO A 197 -18.98 6.39 -3.78
CA PRO A 197 -18.94 5.78 -2.44
C PRO A 197 -20.29 5.24 -1.94
N LEU A 198 -20.25 4.10 -1.25
CA LEU A 198 -21.40 3.55 -0.52
C LEU A 198 -21.44 4.25 0.84
N ASP A 199 -22.26 5.30 0.92
CA ASP A 199 -22.48 6.05 2.16
C ASP A 199 -23.55 5.38 3.03
N LEU A 200 -23.09 4.79 4.12
CA LEU A 200 -23.88 4.13 5.14
C LEU A 200 -24.54 5.12 6.09
N VAL A 201 -24.33 6.43 5.94
CA VAL A 201 -24.90 7.51 6.77
C VAL A 201 -24.33 7.53 8.20
N GLY A 202 -24.39 8.69 8.86
CA GLY A 202 -23.75 8.93 10.16
C GLY A 202 -24.29 8.11 11.34
N ASP A 203 -25.45 7.45 11.19
CA ASP A 203 -26.03 6.52 12.18
C ASP A 203 -25.64 5.06 11.92
N ALA A 204 -24.71 4.80 10.99
CA ALA A 204 -24.27 3.44 10.66
C ALA A 204 -23.78 2.68 11.90
N ASP A 205 -24.31 1.47 12.09
CA ASP A 205 -23.89 0.54 13.13
C ASP A 205 -22.90 -0.51 12.57
N ASP A 206 -22.32 -1.31 13.48
CA ASP A 206 -21.38 -2.38 13.13
C ASP A 206 -22.00 -3.35 12.09
N LYS A 207 -23.30 -3.65 12.24
CA LYS A 207 -24.02 -4.58 11.36
C LYS A 207 -24.12 -4.06 9.94
N ARG A 208 -24.41 -2.77 9.76
CA ARG A 208 -24.50 -2.10 8.44
C ARG A 208 -23.15 -2.15 7.73
N TYR A 209 -22.06 -1.86 8.45
CA TYR A 209 -20.71 -2.03 7.92
C TYR A 209 -20.41 -3.47 7.51
N LYS A 210 -20.65 -4.44 8.39
CA LYS A 210 -20.41 -5.86 8.12
C LYS A 210 -21.13 -6.33 6.86
N GLN A 211 -22.41 -5.98 6.72
CA GLN A 211 -23.21 -6.33 5.55
C GLN A 211 -22.64 -5.72 4.26
N ALA A 212 -22.28 -4.44 4.29
CA ALA A 212 -21.67 -3.75 3.15
C ALA A 212 -20.33 -4.38 2.73
N ILE A 213 -19.45 -4.65 3.70
CA ILE A 213 -18.13 -5.24 3.46
C ILE A 213 -18.27 -6.65 2.87
N LEU A 214 -19.11 -7.50 3.46
CA LEU A 214 -19.33 -8.86 2.97
C LEU A 214 -19.95 -8.87 1.56
N ALA A 215 -20.85 -7.94 1.26
CA ALA A 215 -21.39 -7.77 -0.09
C ALA A 215 -20.30 -7.36 -1.09
N GLY A 216 -19.46 -6.39 -0.75
CA GLY A 216 -18.35 -5.94 -1.61
C GLY A 216 -17.32 -7.04 -1.87
N LEU A 217 -16.96 -7.82 -0.83
CA LEU A 217 -16.04 -8.95 -0.97
C LEU A 217 -16.57 -10.02 -1.91
N ARG A 218 -17.89 -10.24 -1.97
CA ARG A 218 -18.53 -11.23 -2.87
C ARG A 218 -18.76 -10.72 -4.29
N GLU A 219 -18.87 -9.42 -4.50
CA GLU A 219 -19.17 -8.82 -5.81
C GLU A 219 -18.01 -8.99 -6.79
N LYS A 220 -18.22 -9.70 -7.90
CA LYS A 220 -17.17 -9.96 -8.92
C LYS A 220 -16.72 -8.68 -9.63
N LYS A 221 -17.54 -7.63 -9.63
CA LYS A 221 -17.20 -6.33 -10.21
C LYS A 221 -16.25 -5.47 -9.37
N ILE A 222 -15.98 -5.87 -8.13
CA ILE A 222 -15.12 -5.14 -7.19
C ILE A 222 -13.86 -5.95 -6.96
N ASP A 223 -12.69 -5.33 -7.12
CA ASP A 223 -11.40 -5.99 -6.91
C ASP A 223 -10.80 -5.63 -5.54
N ILE A 224 -11.11 -4.44 -5.01
CA ILE A 224 -10.48 -3.83 -3.83
C ILE A 224 -11.57 -3.15 -2.98
N LEU A 225 -11.51 -3.30 -1.67
CA LEU A 225 -12.38 -2.58 -0.73
C LEU A 225 -11.57 -1.56 0.06
N LEU A 226 -12.05 -0.31 0.07
CA LEU A 226 -11.52 0.78 0.89
C LEU A 226 -12.60 1.22 1.87
N VAL A 227 -12.45 0.85 3.14
CA VAL A 227 -13.44 1.11 4.18
C VAL A 227 -13.05 2.36 4.97
N LEU A 228 -13.89 3.37 4.92
CA LEU A 228 -13.77 4.59 5.69
C LEU A 228 -14.61 4.47 6.95
N ILE A 229 -13.98 4.63 8.10
CA ILE A 229 -14.68 4.57 9.40
C ILE A 229 -14.41 5.85 10.17
N LEU A 230 -15.46 6.64 10.39
CA LEU A 230 -15.43 7.76 11.33
C LEU A 230 -15.99 7.24 12.66
N PHE A 231 -15.09 6.87 13.59
CA PHE A 231 -15.44 6.23 14.86
C PHE A 231 -16.23 7.14 15.84
N ASN A 232 -16.39 8.43 15.54
CA ASN A 232 -17.00 9.41 16.44
C ASN A 232 -18.54 9.36 16.47
N THR A 233 -19.15 8.30 15.94
CA THR A 233 -20.60 8.10 15.90
C THR A 233 -21.03 7.12 17.00
N PRO A 234 -22.06 7.41 17.82
CA PRO A 234 -22.46 6.55 18.94
C PRO A 234 -22.83 5.11 18.56
N ALA A 235 -23.23 4.87 17.31
CA ALA A 235 -23.67 3.56 16.81
C ALA A 235 -22.51 2.61 16.45
N ILE A 236 -21.27 3.09 16.41
CA ILE A 236 -20.08 2.28 16.12
C ILE A 236 -19.38 1.94 17.43
N ASP A 237 -19.38 0.65 17.78
CA ASP A 237 -18.76 0.14 19.00
C ASP A 237 -17.36 -0.47 18.69
N LYS A 238 -16.60 -0.87 19.71
CA LYS A 238 -15.36 -1.65 19.55
C LYS A 238 -15.57 -2.98 18.80
N LYS A 239 -16.82 -3.40 18.57
CA LYS A 239 -17.14 -4.64 17.84
C LYS A 239 -16.76 -4.56 16.37
N ILE A 240 -16.92 -3.41 15.70
CA ILE A 240 -16.54 -3.32 14.27
C ILE A 240 -15.06 -3.62 14.05
N VAL A 241 -14.20 -3.24 14.99
CA VAL A 241 -12.76 -3.54 14.94
C VAL A 241 -12.54 -5.06 14.92
N LYS A 242 -13.15 -5.78 15.86
CA LYS A 242 -13.07 -7.24 15.91
C LYS A 242 -13.64 -7.90 14.66
N GLU A 243 -14.77 -7.41 14.16
CA GLU A 243 -15.38 -7.95 12.94
C GLU A 243 -14.51 -7.74 11.71
N LEU A 244 -13.91 -6.55 11.56
CA LEU A 244 -12.98 -6.27 10.45
C LEU A 244 -11.76 -7.18 10.47
N ILE A 245 -11.19 -7.43 11.65
CA ILE A 245 -10.05 -8.35 11.81
C ILE A 245 -10.44 -9.76 11.37
N GLU A 246 -11.60 -10.26 11.80
CA GLU A 246 -12.09 -11.59 11.42
C GLU A 246 -12.43 -11.70 9.93
N ILE A 247 -12.97 -10.63 9.34
CA ILE A 247 -13.23 -10.56 7.89
C ILE A 247 -11.89 -10.56 7.13
N LYS A 248 -10.92 -9.74 7.56
CA LYS A 248 -9.61 -9.60 6.91
C LYS A 248 -8.86 -10.93 6.84
N LYS A 249 -8.88 -11.74 7.91
CA LYS A 249 -8.27 -13.09 7.93
C LYS A 249 -8.80 -14.01 6.82
N LYS A 250 -10.04 -13.81 6.38
CA LYS A 250 -10.72 -14.66 5.38
C LYS A 250 -10.82 -13.98 4.00
N ALA A 251 -10.45 -12.70 3.91
CA ALA A 251 -10.62 -11.91 2.70
C ALA A 251 -9.64 -12.37 1.61
N LYS A 252 -10.16 -12.62 0.40
CA LYS A 252 -9.38 -12.98 -0.80
C LYS A 252 -9.14 -11.79 -1.73
N LYS A 253 -9.58 -10.60 -1.32
CA LYS A 253 -9.41 -9.32 -2.00
C LYS A 253 -8.80 -8.33 -1.02
N PRO A 254 -8.06 -7.32 -1.49
CA PRO A 254 -7.58 -6.27 -0.62
C PRO A 254 -8.71 -5.62 0.15
N LEU A 255 -8.51 -5.45 1.47
CA LEU A 255 -9.43 -4.78 2.38
C LEU A 255 -8.62 -3.85 3.28
N LEU A 256 -8.63 -2.55 2.93
CA LEU A 256 -7.88 -1.53 3.62
C LEU A 256 -8.83 -0.56 4.31
N VAL A 257 -8.38 0.04 5.41
CA VAL A 257 -9.15 1.02 6.17
C VAL A 257 -8.52 2.39 6.04
N VAL A 258 -9.35 3.43 5.93
CA VAL A 258 -8.91 4.81 6.19
C VAL A 258 -9.76 5.38 7.30
N THR A 259 -9.12 6.04 8.27
CA THR A 259 -9.82 6.70 9.36
C THR A 259 -9.07 7.94 9.78
N ILE A 260 -9.80 8.93 10.29
CA ILE A 260 -9.25 10.18 10.79
C ILE A 260 -9.83 10.46 12.18
N GLY A 261 -8.99 11.01 13.05
CA GLY A 261 -9.36 11.37 14.42
C GLY A 261 -8.12 11.48 15.31
N SER A 262 -8.37 11.59 16.61
CA SER A 262 -7.34 11.69 17.65
C SER A 262 -7.30 10.40 18.48
N GLU A 263 -6.91 10.48 19.76
CA GLU A 263 -6.65 9.35 20.67
C GLU A 263 -7.64 8.18 20.54
N TYR A 264 -8.94 8.46 20.56
CA TYR A 264 -10.00 7.45 20.41
C TYR A 264 -9.87 6.68 19.09
N THR A 265 -9.70 7.37 17.96
CA THR A 265 -9.48 6.73 16.66
C THR A 265 -8.12 6.03 16.60
N ILE A 266 -7.07 6.60 17.18
CA ILE A 266 -5.70 6.04 17.15
C ILE A 266 -5.64 4.68 17.87
N GLU A 267 -6.29 4.55 19.04
CA GLU A 267 -6.39 3.29 19.77
C GLU A 267 -7.04 2.20 18.90
N ARG A 268 -8.14 2.53 18.21
CA ARG A 268 -8.86 1.62 17.30
C ARG A 268 -8.04 1.25 16.07
N SER A 269 -7.31 2.21 15.51
CA SER A 269 -6.37 1.96 14.41
C SER A 269 -5.28 0.96 14.84
N ARG A 270 -4.69 1.14 16.02
CA ARG A 270 -3.69 0.18 16.56
C ARG A 270 -4.28 -1.21 16.77
N GLU A 271 -5.51 -1.32 17.30
CA GLU A 271 -6.20 -2.61 17.44
C GLU A 271 -6.39 -3.31 16.07
N LEU A 272 -6.82 -2.57 15.05
CA LEU A 272 -6.95 -3.06 13.67
C LEU A 272 -5.61 -3.52 13.09
N GLU A 273 -4.56 -2.71 13.24
CA GLU A 273 -3.21 -3.02 12.73
C GLU A 273 -2.62 -4.25 13.40
N ARG A 274 -2.79 -4.40 14.72
CA ARG A 274 -2.41 -5.61 15.46
C ARG A 274 -3.13 -6.86 14.96
N GLY A 275 -4.37 -6.70 14.50
CA GLY A 275 -5.15 -7.75 13.86
C GLY A 275 -4.83 -8.00 12.38
N GLY A 276 -3.86 -7.28 11.79
CA GLY A 276 -3.44 -7.43 10.40
C GLY A 276 -4.26 -6.66 9.37
N VAL A 277 -5.06 -5.68 9.81
CA VAL A 277 -5.78 -4.75 8.92
C VAL A 277 -4.90 -3.53 8.69
N ILE A 278 -4.64 -3.17 7.43
CA ILE A 278 -3.91 -1.93 7.14
C ILE A 278 -4.84 -0.74 7.37
N VAL A 279 -4.37 0.22 8.17
CA VAL A 279 -5.08 1.47 8.44
C VAL A 279 -4.26 2.65 7.95
N PHE A 280 -4.87 3.51 7.14
CA PHE A 280 -4.30 4.78 6.72
C PHE A 280 -5.01 5.95 7.38
N LYS A 281 -4.26 7.03 7.62
CA LYS A 281 -4.82 8.31 8.09
C LYS A 281 -5.35 9.16 6.94
N TYR A 282 -4.69 9.10 5.79
CA TYR A 282 -4.93 9.98 4.66
C TYR A 282 -5.41 9.19 3.44
N PRO A 283 -6.51 9.59 2.79
CA PRO A 283 -6.99 8.94 1.58
C PRO A 283 -5.97 8.93 0.43
N SER A 284 -5.13 9.96 0.33
CA SER A 284 -4.07 10.07 -0.68
C SER A 284 -3.04 8.95 -0.56
N VAL A 285 -2.57 8.66 0.66
CA VAL A 285 -1.63 7.56 0.92
C VAL A 285 -2.27 6.21 0.63
N ALA A 286 -3.54 6.03 1.01
CA ALA A 286 -4.27 4.80 0.72
C ALA A 286 -4.42 4.56 -0.80
N ALA A 287 -4.82 5.58 -1.56
CA ALA A 287 -4.99 5.47 -3.00
C ALA A 287 -3.67 5.16 -3.73
N LYS A 288 -2.57 5.84 -3.39
CA LYS A 288 -1.24 5.53 -3.92
C LYS A 288 -0.79 4.10 -3.59
N SER A 289 -1.02 3.66 -2.34
CA SER A 289 -0.66 2.30 -1.90
C SER A 289 -1.46 1.23 -2.64
N ILE A 290 -2.75 1.48 -2.88
CA ILE A 290 -3.60 0.61 -3.72
C ILE A 290 -3.08 0.59 -5.15
N LYS A 291 -2.67 1.73 -5.70
CA LYS A 291 -2.09 1.80 -7.05
C LYS A 291 -0.80 0.99 -7.16
N ALA A 292 0.11 1.10 -6.20
CA ALA A 292 1.31 0.27 -6.12
C ALA A 292 0.99 -1.23 -6.11
N LEU A 293 -0.03 -1.64 -5.35
CA LEU A 293 -0.49 -3.02 -5.30
C LEU A 293 -1.06 -3.51 -6.66
N VAL A 294 -1.83 -2.66 -7.35
CA VAL A 294 -2.37 -2.93 -8.69
C VAL A 294 -1.24 -3.05 -9.72
N ASP A 295 -0.28 -2.13 -9.71
CA ASP A 295 0.84 -2.12 -10.66
C ASP A 295 1.71 -3.36 -10.53
N TYR A 296 1.98 -3.78 -9.29
CA TYR A 296 2.69 -5.01 -9.05
C TYR A 296 1.89 -6.25 -9.51
N ALA A 297 0.57 -6.26 -9.29
CA ALA A 297 -0.31 -7.33 -9.76
C ALA A 297 -0.39 -7.38 -11.30
N GLU A 298 -0.33 -6.25 -11.99
CA GLU A 298 -0.24 -6.16 -13.45
C GLU A 298 1.10 -6.69 -13.97
N PHE A 299 2.21 -6.24 -13.38
CA PHE A 299 3.54 -6.73 -13.72
C PHE A 299 3.63 -8.25 -13.56
N ARG A 300 3.13 -8.80 -12.44
CA ARG A 300 3.10 -10.25 -12.19
C ARG A 300 2.28 -11.02 -13.23
N ARG A 301 1.14 -10.48 -13.69
CA ARG A 301 0.29 -11.12 -14.70
C ARG A 301 0.91 -11.12 -16.11
N GLN A 302 1.61 -10.06 -16.47
CA GLN A 302 2.23 -9.92 -17.80
C GLN A 302 3.50 -10.75 -17.98
N ASN A 303 4.10 -11.22 -16.87
CA ASN A 303 5.39 -11.89 -16.86
C ASN A 303 5.35 -13.26 -16.13
N HIS A 304 4.15 -13.83 -15.91
CA HIS A 304 3.92 -15.22 -15.48
C HIS A 304 3.60 -16.10 -16.68
#